data_AF-A0AAX4HQP7-F1
#
_entry.id   AF-A0AAX4HQP7-F1
#
_cell.length_a   1.000
_cell.length_b   1.000
_cell.length_c   1.000
_cell.angle_alpha   90.00
_cell.angle_beta   90.00
_cell.angle_gamma   90.00
#
_symmetry.space_group_name_H-M   'P 1'
#
loop_
_entity.id
_entity.type
_entity.pdbx_description
1 polymer ?
#
loop_
_entity_poly.entity_id
_entity_poly.type
_entity_poly.pdbx_seq_one_letter_code
_entity_poly.pdbx_strand_id
1 'polypeptide(L)'
;MKKLIFAFATIMSLSASADVWVDRETWDAEWETKFSEWVKTQNVNKDMFVSATSKYKGVVADCADVSYNFRVIFAFENGLAFSAKNPMATSTSKMKHFTNRMTMFDNIQDPHKRLVAFMNYLGKSLGTETLAASDSYPMKLSEIKAGDVYLYKTKMADKFVRHTYNFKNIDRRGNFEVIYSTQAIRDSGAPMNQKVKAMYNPPVAYKWGFRRYDYGVSAKPGKTTQSQAYSDEQFLLAQQMDSNKFFNHVKSLLRQEIESPEDLIKNQLKELCSQVKERIEIVNRAVTYKSSIANKCMEYADFDTHSTPSRDGRLKEIITNLDADFKDINKKDLTLETSDLVEAIYNSTPTQYQLEKLLTFCPISYKPGTTVSLREIRIRSSKGLLSSHPNDSLENRWGEKSNGKTKCEAFY
;
A
#
# COMPACT_ATOMS: atom_id res chain seq x y z
N MET A 1 -15.04 -43.47 68.86
CA MET A 1 -14.42 -43.73 67.54
C MET A 1 -14.93 -42.70 66.54
N LYS A 2 -14.12 -41.66 66.26
CA LYS A 2 -14.45 -40.55 65.36
C LYS A 2 -14.18 -40.97 63.91
N LYS A 3 -15.18 -40.95 63.04
CA LYS A 3 -14.99 -41.09 61.58
C LYS A 3 -14.83 -39.69 60.99
N LEU A 4 -13.58 -39.31 60.69
CA LEU A 4 -13.30 -38.21 59.77
C LEU A 4 -13.48 -38.74 58.34
N ILE A 5 -14.46 -38.21 57.62
CA ILE A 5 -14.55 -38.36 56.17
C ILE A 5 -13.80 -37.16 55.57
N PHE A 6 -12.60 -37.42 55.06
CA PHE A 6 -11.81 -36.43 54.32
C PHE A 6 -12.35 -36.39 52.88
N ALA A 7 -13.09 -35.33 52.54
CA ALA A 7 -13.47 -35.03 51.17
C ALA A 7 -12.23 -34.49 50.44
N PHE A 8 -11.56 -35.34 49.66
CA PHE A 8 -10.49 -34.92 48.77
C PHE A 8 -11.13 -34.25 47.54
N ALA A 9 -11.37 -32.95 47.63
CA ALA A 9 -11.73 -32.14 46.48
C ALA A 9 -10.49 -31.98 45.61
N THR A 10 -10.31 -32.90 44.66
CA THR A 10 -9.31 -32.81 43.60
C THR A 10 -9.69 -31.60 42.75
N ILE A 11 -9.10 -30.44 43.07
CA ILE A 11 -9.07 -29.29 42.18
C ILE A 11 -8.24 -29.75 40.98
N MET A 12 -8.91 -30.31 39.97
CA MET A 12 -8.33 -30.40 38.64
C MET A 12 -8.12 -28.96 38.19
N SER A 13 -6.91 -28.47 38.41
CA SER A 13 -6.36 -27.34 37.69
C SER A 13 -6.40 -27.71 36.22
N LEU A 14 -7.52 -27.42 35.55
CA LEU A 14 -7.57 -27.36 34.11
C LEU A 14 -6.53 -26.31 33.74
N SER A 15 -5.33 -26.76 33.39
CA SER A 15 -4.36 -25.96 32.67
C SER A 15 -5.02 -25.59 31.36
N ALA A 16 -5.79 -24.51 31.37
CA ALA A 16 -6.28 -23.86 30.19
C ALA A 16 -5.03 -23.30 29.48
N SER A 17 -4.41 -24.13 28.65
CA SER A 17 -3.47 -23.65 27.64
C SER A 17 -4.25 -22.62 26.82
N ALA A 18 -3.90 -21.35 26.98
CA ALA A 18 -4.72 -20.28 26.47
C ALA A 18 -4.24 -19.93 25.07
N ASP A 19 -4.86 -20.52 24.04
CA ASP A 19 -4.70 -20.04 22.67
C ASP A 19 -4.84 -18.49 22.62
N VAL A 20 -4.24 -17.85 21.61
CA VAL A 20 -4.46 -16.42 21.36
C VAL A 20 -5.98 -16.17 21.25
N TRP A 21 -6.67 -17.05 20.54
CA TRP A 21 -8.12 -17.29 20.64
C TRP A 21 -8.47 -18.71 20.21
N VAL A 22 -9.63 -19.19 20.67
CA VAL A 22 -10.17 -20.49 20.29
C VAL A 22 -10.89 -20.36 18.94
N ASP A 23 -10.46 -21.15 17.96
CA ASP A 23 -11.17 -21.29 16.69
C ASP A 23 -12.41 -22.20 16.84
N ARG A 24 -13.53 -21.74 16.30
CA ARG A 24 -14.85 -22.41 16.26
C ARG A 24 -15.34 -22.63 14.83
N GLU A 25 -14.78 -21.87 13.88
CA GLU A 25 -15.15 -21.86 12.48
C GLU A 25 -13.92 -22.18 11.60
N THR A 26 -14.16 -22.67 10.39
CA THR A 26 -13.12 -22.92 9.39
C THR A 26 -13.34 -22.03 8.18
N TRP A 27 -12.23 -21.55 7.59
CA TRP A 27 -12.29 -20.75 6.38
C TRP A 27 -12.90 -21.53 5.20
N ASP A 28 -13.83 -20.89 4.52
CA ASP A 28 -14.42 -21.33 3.26
C ASP A 28 -14.73 -20.11 2.37
N ALA A 29 -15.35 -20.35 1.21
CA ALA A 29 -15.68 -19.29 0.26
C ALA A 29 -16.69 -18.26 0.82
N GLU A 30 -17.54 -18.65 1.77
CA GLU A 30 -18.47 -17.74 2.42
C GLU A 30 -17.72 -16.79 3.36
N TRP A 31 -16.80 -17.32 4.17
CA TRP A 31 -15.94 -16.51 5.03
C TRP A 31 -14.99 -15.60 4.24
N GLU A 32 -14.49 -16.04 3.08
CA GLU A 32 -13.74 -15.15 2.17
C GLU A 32 -14.60 -13.98 1.65
N THR A 33 -15.89 -14.23 1.42
CA THR A 33 -16.82 -13.18 0.98
C THR A 33 -17.11 -12.22 2.14
N LYS A 34 -17.36 -12.73 3.34
CA LYS A 34 -17.54 -11.90 4.55
C LYS A 34 -16.29 -11.09 4.88
N PHE A 35 -15.09 -11.65 4.70
CA PHE A 35 -13.82 -10.94 4.87
C PHE A 35 -13.71 -9.78 3.88
N SER A 36 -13.96 -10.02 2.59
CA SER A 36 -13.98 -8.98 1.56
C SER A 36 -14.96 -7.85 1.91
N GLU A 37 -16.17 -8.17 2.36
CA GLU A 37 -17.14 -7.16 2.78
C GLU A 37 -16.73 -6.41 4.04
N TRP A 38 -16.19 -7.11 5.05
CA TRP A 38 -15.64 -6.48 6.25
C TRP A 38 -14.51 -5.50 5.93
N VAL A 39 -13.61 -5.87 5.02
CA VAL A 39 -12.52 -4.99 4.56
C VAL A 39 -13.07 -3.70 3.98
N LYS A 40 -14.25 -3.68 3.34
CA LYS A 40 -14.87 -2.45 2.80
C LYS A 40 -15.47 -1.54 3.87
N THR A 41 -15.86 -2.07 5.04
CA THR A 41 -16.52 -1.31 6.11
C THR A 41 -15.61 -0.26 6.77
N GLN A 42 -16.19 0.70 7.49
CA GLN A 42 -15.45 1.70 8.27
C GLN A 42 -14.63 1.11 9.43
N ASN A 43 -14.86 -0.16 9.80
CA ASN A 43 -14.06 -0.85 10.82
C ASN A 43 -12.61 -1.04 10.36
N VAL A 44 -12.38 -1.16 9.04
CA VAL A 44 -11.06 -1.12 8.42
C VAL A 44 -10.81 0.30 7.92
N ASN A 45 -10.00 1.05 8.65
CA ASN A 45 -9.65 2.42 8.32
C ASN A 45 -8.19 2.70 8.68
N LYS A 46 -7.66 3.79 8.15
CA LYS A 46 -6.25 4.15 8.31
C LYS A 46 -5.79 4.36 9.76
N ASP A 47 -6.71 4.71 10.65
CA ASP A 47 -6.42 5.08 12.05
C ASP A 47 -6.56 3.88 13.00
N MET A 48 -6.96 2.70 12.51
CA MET A 48 -7.33 1.55 13.35
C MET A 48 -6.21 1.03 14.26
N PHE A 49 -4.94 1.32 13.98
CA PHE A 49 -3.82 0.89 14.83
C PHE A 49 -3.28 1.98 15.77
N VAL A 50 -3.73 3.23 15.61
CA VAL A 50 -3.20 4.39 16.34
C VAL A 50 -4.26 5.13 17.15
N SER A 51 -5.53 5.04 16.74
CA SER A 51 -6.65 5.71 17.41
C SER A 51 -6.78 5.26 18.86
N ALA A 52 -6.98 6.22 19.77
CA ALA A 52 -7.20 5.97 21.19
C ALA A 52 -8.43 5.10 21.48
N THR A 53 -9.43 5.13 20.62
CA THR A 53 -10.68 4.37 20.76
C THR A 53 -10.63 2.99 20.10
N SER A 54 -9.56 2.68 19.36
CA SER A 54 -9.43 1.39 18.70
C SER A 54 -8.99 0.29 19.66
N LYS A 55 -9.66 -0.88 19.56
CA LYS A 55 -9.26 -2.11 20.25
C LYS A 55 -7.93 -2.67 19.73
N TYR A 56 -7.48 -2.22 18.57
CA TYR A 56 -6.25 -2.65 17.90
C TYR A 56 -5.14 -1.61 18.01
N LYS A 57 -5.28 -0.63 18.92
CA LYS A 57 -4.23 0.34 19.19
C LYS A 57 -2.94 -0.36 19.64
N GLY A 58 -1.81 0.06 19.08
CA GLY A 58 -0.49 -0.45 19.44
C GLY A 58 0.02 -1.59 18.55
N VAL A 59 -0.72 -1.92 17.49
CA VAL A 59 -0.19 -2.72 16.38
C VAL A 59 0.83 -1.88 15.62
N VAL A 60 2.03 -2.42 15.47
CA VAL A 60 3.16 -1.79 14.78
C VAL A 60 3.34 -2.54 13.46
N ALA A 61 2.75 -2.00 12.39
CA ALA A 61 2.66 -2.67 11.10
C ALA A 61 3.35 -1.89 9.99
N ASP A 62 4.19 -2.57 9.19
CA ASP A 62 4.59 -2.13 7.87
C ASP A 62 3.75 -2.78 6.74
N CYS A 63 4.24 -2.75 5.50
CA CYS A 63 3.48 -3.10 4.29
C CYS A 63 2.75 -4.45 4.38
N ALA A 64 3.49 -5.54 4.59
CA ALA A 64 2.90 -6.89 4.58
C ALA A 64 2.18 -7.22 5.90
N ASP A 65 2.61 -6.59 7.00
CA ASP A 65 2.00 -6.76 8.32
C ASP A 65 0.53 -6.36 8.29
N VAL A 66 0.17 -5.29 7.57
CA VAL A 66 -1.23 -4.86 7.42
C VAL A 66 -2.09 -6.00 6.83
N SER A 67 -1.59 -6.72 5.84
CA SER A 67 -2.31 -7.84 5.22
C SER A 67 -2.57 -8.98 6.20
N TYR A 68 -1.53 -9.40 6.94
CA TYR A 68 -1.70 -10.41 7.98
C TYR A 68 -2.63 -9.92 9.09
N ASN A 69 -2.48 -8.67 9.53
CA ASN A 69 -3.26 -8.13 10.64
C ASN A 69 -4.75 -8.03 10.31
N PHE A 70 -5.12 -7.63 9.08
CA PHE A 70 -6.52 -7.68 8.65
C PHE A 70 -7.09 -9.10 8.73
N ARG A 71 -6.31 -10.08 8.26
CA ARG A 71 -6.71 -11.48 8.30
C ARG A 71 -6.86 -12.00 9.73
N VAL A 72 -5.89 -11.70 10.59
CA VAL A 72 -5.88 -12.06 12.02
C VAL A 72 -7.03 -11.43 12.76
N ILE A 73 -7.30 -10.14 12.54
CA ILE A 73 -8.39 -9.42 13.20
C ILE A 73 -9.73 -10.03 12.80
N PHE A 74 -9.97 -10.22 11.51
CA PHE A 74 -11.21 -10.82 11.05
C PHE A 74 -11.36 -12.25 11.59
N ALA A 75 -10.28 -13.03 11.61
CA ALA A 75 -10.30 -14.38 12.16
C ALA A 75 -10.62 -14.39 13.66
N PHE A 76 -10.01 -13.49 14.42
CA PHE A 76 -10.27 -13.32 15.84
C PHE A 76 -11.74 -12.92 16.11
N GLU A 77 -12.25 -11.91 15.39
CA GLU A 77 -13.62 -11.42 15.56
C GLU A 77 -14.68 -12.48 15.25
N ASN A 78 -14.37 -13.43 14.36
CA ASN A 78 -15.31 -14.46 13.91
C ASN A 78 -14.97 -15.87 14.41
N GLY A 79 -13.94 -16.02 15.25
CA GLY A 79 -13.50 -17.33 15.75
C GLY A 79 -13.01 -18.27 14.64
N LEU A 80 -12.37 -17.77 13.59
CA LEU A 80 -11.75 -18.58 12.54
C LEU A 80 -10.32 -18.95 12.94
N ALA A 81 -9.85 -20.10 12.46
CA ALA A 81 -8.44 -20.45 12.55
C ALA A 81 -7.55 -19.46 11.78
N PHE A 82 -6.34 -19.22 12.29
CA PHE A 82 -5.30 -18.48 11.57
C PHE A 82 -4.04 -19.33 11.47
N SER A 83 -3.40 -19.27 10.30
CA SER A 83 -2.13 -19.92 10.05
C SER A 83 -1.33 -19.14 9.02
N ALA A 84 -0.03 -19.00 9.27
CA ALA A 84 0.94 -18.42 8.35
C ALA A 84 2.22 -19.25 8.41
N LYS A 85 2.88 -19.47 7.27
CA LYS A 85 4.10 -20.27 7.23
C LYS A 85 5.22 -19.59 8.01
N ASN A 86 5.87 -20.34 8.88
CA ASN A 86 7.08 -19.85 9.55
C ASN A 86 8.23 -19.86 8.52
N PRO A 87 8.77 -18.70 8.10
CA PRO A 87 9.80 -18.64 7.07
C PRO A 87 11.14 -19.22 7.54
N MET A 88 11.34 -19.33 8.85
CA MET A 88 12.53 -19.95 9.44
C MET A 88 12.38 -21.47 9.62
N ALA A 89 11.20 -22.04 9.35
CA ALA A 89 10.97 -23.46 9.55
C ALA A 89 11.70 -24.31 8.51
N THR A 90 12.53 -25.22 9.00
CA THR A 90 13.14 -26.33 8.25
C THR A 90 12.24 -27.57 8.30
N SER A 91 12.60 -28.62 7.54
CA SER A 91 11.90 -29.91 7.55
C SER A 91 11.77 -30.52 8.96
N THR A 92 12.74 -30.25 9.84
CA THR A 92 12.83 -30.73 11.22
C THR A 92 12.25 -29.77 12.25
N SER A 93 11.80 -28.59 11.84
CA SER A 93 11.28 -27.58 12.77
C SER A 93 9.96 -28.03 13.40
N LYS A 94 9.89 -27.93 14.73
CA LYS A 94 8.68 -28.25 15.52
C LYS A 94 7.54 -27.27 15.21
N MET A 95 7.87 -26.00 14.98
CA MET A 95 6.90 -24.95 14.63
C MET A 95 7.02 -24.61 13.15
N LYS A 96 6.18 -25.27 12.33
CA LYS A 96 6.12 -25.04 10.88
C LYS A 96 5.27 -23.83 10.48
N HIS A 97 4.33 -23.45 11.34
CA HIS A 97 3.40 -22.35 11.12
C HIS A 97 3.23 -21.55 12.41
N PHE A 98 3.00 -20.25 12.26
CA PHE A 98 2.46 -19.41 13.32
C PHE A 98 0.94 -19.50 13.26
N THR A 99 0.30 -19.76 14.39
CA THR A 99 -1.15 -20.01 14.44
C THR A 99 -1.79 -19.30 15.63
N ASN A 100 -3.13 -19.19 15.63
CA ASN A 100 -3.88 -18.67 16.78
C ASN A 100 -3.73 -19.53 18.04
N ARG A 101 -3.17 -20.74 17.95
CA ARG A 101 -2.99 -21.70 19.06
C ARG A 101 -1.62 -21.59 19.75
N MET A 102 -0.90 -20.50 19.51
CA MET A 102 0.39 -20.26 20.15
C MET A 102 0.20 -19.82 21.60
N THR A 103 0.83 -20.55 22.53
CA THR A 103 0.67 -20.33 23.98
C THR A 103 1.70 -19.38 24.59
N MET A 104 2.52 -18.72 23.77
CA MET A 104 3.56 -17.81 24.26
C MET A 104 3.00 -16.47 24.77
N PHE A 105 1.68 -16.27 24.70
CA PHE A 105 0.99 -15.04 25.08
C PHE A 105 0.00 -15.25 26.25
N ASP A 106 -0.02 -16.42 26.88
CA ASP A 106 -0.97 -16.84 27.93
C ASP A 106 -0.88 -15.95 29.18
N ASN A 107 0.28 -15.33 29.40
CA ASN A 107 0.48 -14.38 30.49
C ASN A 107 -0.32 -13.07 30.31
N ILE A 108 -0.82 -12.78 29.10
CA ILE A 108 -1.64 -11.59 28.81
C ILE A 108 -3.11 -11.95 28.98
N GLN A 109 -3.75 -11.46 30.05
CA GLN A 109 -5.15 -11.80 30.38
C GLN A 109 -6.18 -11.14 29.45
N ASP A 110 -5.92 -9.90 29.03
CA ASP A 110 -6.80 -9.17 28.13
C ASP A 110 -6.70 -9.74 26.71
N PRO A 111 -7.80 -10.24 26.11
CA PRO A 111 -7.77 -10.90 24.82
C PRO A 111 -7.36 -9.98 23.67
N HIS A 112 -7.71 -8.69 23.72
CA HIS A 112 -7.30 -7.73 22.70
C HIS A 112 -5.82 -7.37 22.82
N LYS A 113 -5.30 -7.19 24.04
CA LYS A 113 -3.85 -6.99 24.24
C LYS A 113 -3.06 -8.22 23.82
N ARG A 114 -3.59 -9.42 24.06
CA ARG A 114 -2.99 -10.69 23.61
C ARG A 114 -2.94 -10.76 22.09
N LEU A 115 -4.04 -10.40 21.42
CA LEU A 115 -4.11 -10.31 19.96
C LEU A 115 -3.11 -9.29 19.40
N VAL A 116 -2.99 -8.11 20.00
CA VAL A 116 -2.00 -7.09 19.58
C VAL A 116 -0.57 -7.60 19.74
N ALA A 117 -0.26 -8.28 20.84
CA ALA A 117 1.04 -8.92 21.04
C ALA A 117 1.33 -9.99 19.98
N PHE A 118 0.34 -10.81 19.64
CA PHE A 118 0.44 -11.79 18.57
C PHE A 118 0.68 -11.14 17.19
N MET A 119 -0.09 -10.12 16.83
CA MET A 119 0.10 -9.38 15.56
C MET A 119 1.49 -8.73 15.47
N ASN A 120 1.97 -8.14 16.56
CA ASN A 120 3.32 -7.57 16.60
C ASN A 120 4.43 -8.63 16.54
N TYR A 121 4.17 -9.84 17.05
CA TYR A 121 5.08 -10.97 16.87
C TYR A 121 5.11 -11.44 15.41
N LEU A 122 3.95 -11.50 14.74
CA LEU A 122 3.87 -11.84 13.32
C LEU A 122 4.63 -10.80 12.47
N GLY A 123 4.46 -9.50 12.71
CA GLY A 123 5.15 -8.46 11.94
C GLY A 123 6.68 -8.46 12.09
N LYS A 124 7.21 -9.06 13.17
CA LYS A 124 8.66 -9.28 13.33
C LYS A 124 9.16 -10.54 12.61
N SER A 125 8.26 -11.46 12.29
CA SER A 125 8.60 -12.82 11.84
C SER A 125 8.20 -13.09 10.39
N LEU A 126 7.25 -12.33 9.87
CA LEU A 126 6.71 -12.44 8.52
C LEU A 126 7.10 -11.21 7.69
N GLY A 127 6.85 -11.30 6.39
CA GLY A 127 7.10 -10.19 5.49
C GLY A 127 6.56 -10.46 4.10
N THR A 128 6.79 -9.53 3.18
CA THR A 128 6.25 -9.58 1.82
C THR A 128 6.70 -10.84 1.06
N GLU A 129 7.92 -11.34 1.28
CA GLU A 129 8.40 -12.56 0.63
C GLU A 129 7.63 -13.80 1.09
N THR A 130 7.35 -13.95 2.39
CA THR A 130 6.55 -15.07 2.91
C THR A 130 5.12 -15.00 2.39
N LEU A 131 4.52 -13.80 2.40
CA LEU A 131 3.18 -13.58 1.86
C LEU A 131 3.12 -13.97 0.39
N ALA A 132 4.04 -13.46 -0.43
CA ALA A 132 4.14 -13.74 -1.86
C ALA A 132 4.39 -15.23 -2.18
N ALA A 133 5.25 -15.89 -1.41
CA ALA A 133 5.75 -17.22 -1.75
C ALA A 133 5.00 -18.38 -1.08
N SER A 134 4.21 -18.14 -0.04
CA SER A 134 3.71 -19.22 0.81
C SER A 134 2.31 -19.01 1.36
N ASP A 135 1.92 -17.79 1.69
CA ASP A 135 0.62 -17.53 2.36
C ASP A 135 -0.41 -16.90 1.42
N SER A 136 -0.13 -16.84 0.11
CA SER A 136 -1.05 -16.35 -0.91
C SER A 136 -0.81 -17.01 -2.26
N TYR A 137 -1.80 -16.94 -3.15
CA TYR A 137 -1.75 -17.50 -4.50
C TYR A 137 -2.11 -16.45 -5.58
N PRO A 138 -1.58 -16.58 -6.81
CA PRO A 138 -1.94 -15.70 -7.91
C PRO A 138 -3.37 -15.98 -8.34
N MET A 139 -4.08 -14.94 -8.77
CA MET A 139 -5.50 -15.02 -9.03
C MET A 139 -5.89 -14.45 -10.38
N LYS A 140 -7.10 -14.82 -10.84
CA LYS A 140 -7.72 -14.27 -12.03
C LYS A 140 -7.96 -12.77 -11.86
N LEU A 141 -7.52 -11.98 -12.83
CA LEU A 141 -7.59 -10.53 -12.86
C LEU A 141 -9.03 -10.02 -12.83
N SER A 142 -9.97 -10.76 -13.44
CA SER A 142 -11.39 -10.41 -13.41
C SER A 142 -12.06 -10.66 -12.05
N GLU A 143 -11.38 -11.31 -11.11
CA GLU A 143 -11.94 -11.68 -9.80
C GLU A 143 -11.30 -10.93 -8.62
N ILE A 144 -10.45 -9.95 -8.90
CA ILE A 144 -9.84 -9.08 -7.89
C ILE A 144 -10.97 -8.37 -7.13
N LYS A 145 -10.91 -8.40 -5.79
CA LYS A 145 -11.89 -7.76 -4.89
C LYS A 145 -11.22 -7.18 -3.64
N ALA A 146 -12.01 -6.56 -2.78
CA ALA A 146 -11.52 -6.07 -1.49
C ALA A 146 -10.97 -7.22 -0.63
N GLY A 147 -9.93 -6.94 0.14
CA GLY A 147 -9.19 -7.94 0.92
C GLY A 147 -8.11 -8.69 0.13
N ASP A 148 -8.12 -8.65 -1.20
CA ASP A 148 -6.98 -9.10 -2.01
C ASP A 148 -5.81 -8.11 -1.90
N VAL A 149 -4.63 -8.55 -2.33
CA VAL A 149 -3.39 -7.76 -2.22
C VAL A 149 -2.68 -7.61 -3.55
N TYR A 150 -1.98 -6.49 -3.70
CA TYR A 150 -0.99 -6.29 -4.75
C TYR A 150 0.42 -6.27 -4.17
N LEU A 151 1.28 -7.17 -4.64
CA LEU A 151 2.66 -7.29 -4.21
C LEU A 151 3.60 -6.91 -5.35
N TYR A 152 4.64 -6.12 -5.09
CA TYR A 152 5.70 -5.95 -6.06
C TYR A 152 7.07 -5.94 -5.40
N LYS A 153 8.07 -6.28 -6.21
CA LYS A 153 9.48 -6.21 -5.87
C LYS A 153 10.20 -5.49 -6.99
N THR A 154 10.85 -4.38 -6.66
CA THR A 154 11.66 -3.62 -7.61
C THR A 154 13.10 -3.55 -7.12
N LYS A 155 14.04 -3.54 -8.05
CA LYS A 155 15.47 -3.38 -7.74
C LYS A 155 15.79 -1.88 -7.77
N MET A 156 16.33 -1.37 -6.67
CA MET A 156 16.84 0.00 -6.56
C MET A 156 18.31 -0.10 -6.16
N ALA A 157 19.21 0.20 -7.09
CA ALA A 157 20.63 -0.16 -7.02
C ALA A 157 20.83 -1.64 -6.62
N ASP A 158 21.60 -1.94 -5.57
CA ASP A 158 21.86 -3.30 -5.11
C ASP A 158 20.84 -3.84 -4.10
N LYS A 159 19.75 -3.10 -3.84
CA LYS A 159 18.71 -3.51 -2.89
C LYS A 159 17.37 -3.75 -3.57
N PHE A 160 16.57 -4.59 -2.95
CA PHE A 160 15.20 -4.84 -3.38
C PHE A 160 14.22 -4.11 -2.47
N VAL A 161 13.42 -3.23 -3.06
CA VAL A 161 12.26 -2.63 -2.41
C VAL A 161 11.05 -3.50 -2.68
N ARG A 162 10.35 -3.84 -1.62
CA ARG A 162 9.15 -4.68 -1.65
C ARG A 162 7.99 -3.90 -1.07
N HIS A 163 6.81 -4.12 -1.60
CA HIS A 163 5.63 -3.45 -1.09
C HIS A 163 4.38 -4.30 -1.25
N THR A 164 3.41 -3.99 -0.40
CA THR A 164 2.11 -4.63 -0.34
C THR A 164 1.04 -3.55 -0.27
N TYR A 165 0.08 -3.61 -1.17
CA TYR A 165 -1.14 -2.83 -1.08
C TYR A 165 -2.31 -3.76 -0.79
N ASN A 166 -3.12 -3.44 0.22
CA ASN A 166 -4.38 -4.14 0.47
C ASN A 166 -5.49 -3.40 -0.26
N PHE A 167 -6.29 -4.12 -1.05
CA PHE A 167 -7.45 -3.52 -1.70
C PHE A 167 -8.56 -3.30 -0.66
N LYS A 168 -8.83 -2.03 -0.41
CA LYS A 168 -9.93 -1.58 0.44
C LYS A 168 -11.26 -1.65 -0.31
N ASN A 169 -11.23 -1.26 -1.58
CA ASN A 169 -12.36 -1.30 -2.50
C ASN A 169 -11.86 -1.25 -3.95
N ILE A 170 -12.74 -1.61 -4.89
CA ILE A 170 -12.57 -1.36 -6.31
C ILE A 170 -13.79 -0.55 -6.74
N ASP A 171 -13.56 0.67 -7.22
CA ASP A 171 -14.67 1.52 -7.62
C ASP A 171 -15.34 1.01 -8.91
N ARG A 172 -16.48 1.62 -9.28
CA ARG A 172 -17.24 1.22 -10.46
C ARG A 172 -16.47 1.40 -11.77
N ARG A 173 -15.36 2.14 -11.77
CA ARG A 173 -14.49 2.38 -12.92
C ARG A 173 -13.28 1.44 -12.94
N GLY A 174 -13.18 0.53 -11.97
CA GLY A 174 -12.06 -0.41 -11.83
C GLY A 174 -10.82 0.21 -11.19
N ASN A 175 -10.91 1.39 -10.56
CA ASN A 175 -9.78 1.96 -9.83
C ASN A 175 -9.66 1.30 -8.44
N PHE A 176 -8.41 1.10 -8.01
CA PHE A 176 -8.12 0.50 -6.72
C PHE A 176 -8.10 1.55 -5.61
N GLU A 177 -8.98 1.42 -4.63
CA GLU A 177 -8.80 2.03 -3.33
C GLU A 177 -7.93 1.10 -2.48
N VAL A 178 -6.81 1.61 -1.97
CA VAL A 178 -5.86 0.83 -1.21
C VAL A 178 -5.66 1.38 0.19
N ILE A 179 -5.38 0.47 1.12
CA ILE A 179 -4.93 0.78 2.48
C ILE A 179 -3.62 0.06 2.76
N TYR A 180 -2.61 0.80 3.22
CA TYR A 180 -1.26 0.27 3.37
C TYR A 180 -0.42 1.07 4.37
N SER A 181 0.60 0.42 4.92
CA SER A 181 1.62 1.04 5.76
C SER A 181 2.99 1.00 5.07
N THR A 182 3.97 1.68 5.67
CA THR A 182 5.39 1.68 5.27
C THR A 182 6.26 1.56 6.51
N GLN A 183 7.55 1.27 6.34
CA GLN A 183 8.50 1.30 7.46
C GLN A 183 8.52 2.68 8.13
N ALA A 184 8.47 3.77 7.36
CA ALA A 184 8.41 5.12 7.92
C ALA A 184 7.12 5.38 8.73
N ILE A 185 5.97 4.84 8.31
CA ILE A 185 4.71 4.94 9.08
C ILE A 185 4.82 4.14 10.38
N ARG A 186 5.35 2.90 10.28
CA ARG A 186 5.61 2.03 11.42
C ARG A 186 6.49 2.74 12.47
N ASP A 187 7.60 3.32 12.03
CA ASP A 187 8.61 3.91 12.93
C ASP A 187 8.12 5.24 13.55
N SER A 188 7.25 5.97 12.86
CA SER A 188 6.65 7.22 13.37
C SER A 188 5.38 7.02 14.19
N GLY A 189 4.77 5.83 14.16
CA GLY A 189 3.46 5.58 14.78
C GLY A 189 2.31 6.38 14.15
N ALA A 190 2.47 6.77 12.89
CA ALA A 190 1.45 7.52 12.16
C ALA A 190 0.29 6.62 11.70
N PRO A 191 -0.88 7.19 11.36
CA PRO A 191 -1.92 6.46 10.64
C PRO A 191 -1.41 5.84 9.34
N MET A 192 -2.04 4.75 8.92
CA MET A 192 -1.79 4.16 7.60
C MET A 192 -2.17 5.14 6.46
N ASN A 193 -1.79 4.80 5.24
CA ASN A 193 -2.32 5.47 4.07
C ASN A 193 -3.60 4.78 3.62
N GLN A 194 -4.61 5.57 3.23
CA GLN A 194 -5.79 5.09 2.51
C GLN A 194 -6.09 6.06 1.38
N LYS A 195 -6.09 5.57 0.13
CA LYS A 195 -6.37 6.39 -1.06
C LYS A 195 -6.67 5.54 -2.29
N VAL A 196 -7.31 6.15 -3.28
CA VAL A 196 -7.29 5.62 -4.65
C VAL A 196 -5.87 5.68 -5.18
N LYS A 197 -5.40 4.59 -5.79
CA LYS A 197 -4.02 4.46 -6.22
C LYS A 197 -3.92 3.69 -7.54
N ALA A 198 -3.29 4.31 -8.52
CA ALA A 198 -2.82 3.60 -9.70
C ALA A 198 -1.62 2.70 -9.37
N MET A 199 -1.59 1.56 -10.04
CA MET A 199 -0.50 0.58 -9.96
C MET A 199 0.40 0.73 -11.18
N TYR A 200 1.71 0.50 -11.00
CA TYR A 200 2.72 0.89 -11.99
C TYR A 200 3.87 -0.13 -12.16
N ASN A 201 3.92 -1.18 -11.34
CA ASN A 201 4.99 -2.17 -11.38
C ASN A 201 4.41 -3.53 -11.76
N PRO A 202 4.23 -3.87 -13.05
CA PRO A 202 3.63 -5.14 -13.44
C PRO A 202 4.42 -6.32 -12.86
N PRO A 203 3.79 -7.50 -12.67
CA PRO A 203 4.42 -8.63 -12.00
C PRO A 203 5.65 -9.13 -12.78
N VAL A 204 6.83 -9.05 -12.17
CA VAL A 204 8.12 -9.43 -12.77
C VAL A 204 8.53 -10.89 -12.54
N ALA A 205 7.86 -11.60 -11.64
CA ALA A 205 8.07 -13.03 -11.41
C ALA A 205 6.81 -13.68 -10.81
N TYR A 206 6.68 -15.01 -10.93
CA TYR A 206 5.53 -15.85 -10.52
C TYR A 206 5.02 -15.65 -9.06
N LYS A 207 5.76 -14.92 -8.22
CA LYS A 207 5.40 -14.67 -6.81
C LYS A 207 4.83 -13.27 -6.57
N TRP A 208 4.96 -12.35 -7.51
CA TRP A 208 4.53 -10.95 -7.36
C TRP A 208 3.24 -10.69 -8.14
N GLY A 209 2.58 -9.55 -7.91
CA GLY A 209 1.36 -9.14 -8.57
C GLY A 209 0.11 -9.24 -7.71
N PHE A 210 -1.04 -9.47 -8.34
CA PHE A 210 -2.34 -9.62 -7.70
C PHE A 210 -2.44 -11.00 -7.05
N ARG A 211 -2.72 -11.02 -5.75
CA ARG A 211 -2.78 -12.27 -4.96
C ARG A 211 -3.91 -12.25 -3.96
N ARG A 212 -4.38 -13.45 -3.64
CA ARG A 212 -5.36 -13.72 -2.59
C ARG A 212 -4.72 -14.58 -1.51
N TYR A 213 -5.07 -14.30 -0.25
CA TYR A 213 -4.57 -15.07 0.89
C TYR A 213 -4.97 -16.55 0.74
N ASP A 214 -4.04 -17.46 1.00
CA ASP A 214 -4.33 -18.90 0.97
C ASP A 214 -4.87 -19.35 2.34
N TYR A 215 -6.16 -19.65 2.39
CA TYR A 215 -6.81 -20.18 3.60
C TYR A 215 -6.64 -21.70 3.75
N GLY A 216 -6.02 -22.37 2.78
CA GLY A 216 -5.72 -23.81 2.75
C GLY A 216 -4.66 -24.27 3.76
N VAL A 217 -4.09 -23.36 4.55
CA VAL A 217 -3.17 -23.71 5.66
C VAL A 217 -3.95 -24.09 6.94
N SER A 218 -5.25 -23.80 7.01
CA SER A 218 -6.17 -24.28 8.05
C SER A 218 -6.84 -25.63 7.71
N ALA A 219 -6.90 -26.00 6.43
CA ALA A 219 -7.23 -27.36 6.04
C ALA A 219 -5.99 -28.24 6.26
N LYS A 220 -6.17 -29.46 6.77
CA LYS A 220 -5.08 -30.42 7.05
C LYS A 220 -3.94 -30.34 6.02
N PRO A 221 -2.66 -30.34 6.44
CA PRO A 221 -1.52 -30.24 5.52
C PRO A 221 -1.64 -31.28 4.40
N GLY A 222 -1.81 -30.82 3.15
CA GLY A 222 -1.91 -31.69 1.97
C GLY A 222 -3.14 -31.50 1.07
N LYS A 223 -4.09 -30.61 1.41
CA LYS A 223 -5.14 -30.20 0.46
C LYS A 223 -5.15 -28.68 0.29
N THR A 224 -4.34 -28.20 -0.65
CA THR A 224 -4.51 -26.86 -1.20
C THR A 224 -5.88 -26.86 -1.90
N THR A 225 -6.89 -26.27 -1.28
CA THR A 225 -8.08 -25.84 -2.01
C THR A 225 -7.69 -24.61 -2.80
N GLN A 226 -6.90 -24.78 -3.86
CA GLN A 226 -6.74 -23.72 -4.85
C GLN A 226 -8.16 -23.37 -5.30
N SER A 227 -8.64 -22.21 -4.86
CA SER A 227 -9.99 -21.77 -5.18
C SER A 227 -10.12 -21.67 -6.71
N GLN A 228 -11.34 -21.71 -7.23
CA GLN A 228 -11.62 -21.45 -8.65
C GLN A 228 -10.98 -20.15 -9.17
N ALA A 229 -10.64 -19.20 -8.29
CA ALA A 229 -9.98 -17.95 -8.61
C ALA A 229 -8.46 -18.07 -8.94
N TYR A 230 -7.80 -19.21 -8.78
CA TYR A 230 -6.37 -19.34 -9.11
C TYR A 230 -6.12 -19.07 -10.60
N SER A 231 -5.15 -18.22 -10.93
CA SER A 231 -4.73 -18.00 -12.32
C SER A 231 -3.33 -17.40 -12.41
N ASP A 232 -2.56 -17.87 -13.38
CA ASP A 232 -1.23 -17.35 -13.73
C ASP A 232 -1.28 -16.32 -14.89
N GLU A 233 -2.48 -15.94 -15.37
CA GLU A 233 -2.66 -15.09 -16.55
C GLU A 233 -1.93 -13.74 -16.45
N GLN A 234 -1.85 -13.18 -15.24
CA GLN A 234 -1.19 -11.89 -15.02
C GLN A 234 0.29 -11.92 -15.42
N PHE A 235 0.97 -13.06 -15.29
CA PHE A 235 2.39 -13.19 -15.61
C PHE A 235 2.62 -13.22 -17.12
N LEU A 236 1.73 -13.89 -17.85
CA LEU A 236 1.78 -13.95 -19.31
C LEU A 236 1.49 -12.56 -19.90
N LEU A 237 0.46 -11.88 -19.38
CA LEU A 237 0.08 -10.54 -19.85
C LEU A 237 1.17 -9.50 -19.54
N ALA A 238 1.80 -9.57 -18.35
CA ALA A 238 2.88 -8.66 -17.96
C ALA A 238 4.15 -8.81 -18.81
N GLN A 239 4.35 -9.95 -19.47
CA GLN A 239 5.46 -10.13 -20.43
C GLN A 239 5.15 -9.53 -21.80
N GLN A 240 3.87 -9.39 -22.14
CA GLN A 240 3.40 -8.93 -23.46
C GLN A 240 3.06 -7.44 -23.49
N MET A 241 2.84 -6.84 -22.34
CA MET A 241 2.36 -5.47 -22.19
C MET A 241 3.36 -4.63 -21.41
N ASP A 242 3.53 -3.37 -21.81
CA ASP A 242 4.12 -2.37 -20.93
C ASP A 242 3.23 -2.12 -19.70
N SER A 243 3.77 -1.46 -18.67
CA SER A 243 3.08 -1.21 -17.40
C SER A 243 1.70 -0.58 -17.60
N ASN A 244 1.62 0.49 -18.40
CA ASN A 244 0.38 1.22 -18.65
C ASN A 244 -0.67 0.32 -19.29
N LYS A 245 -0.31 -0.41 -20.36
CA LYS A 245 -1.24 -1.34 -21.02
C LYS A 245 -1.70 -2.44 -20.09
N PHE A 246 -0.81 -3.01 -19.28
CA PHE A 246 -1.14 -4.04 -18.33
C PHE A 246 -2.19 -3.57 -17.32
N PHE A 247 -1.95 -2.46 -16.61
CA PHE A 247 -2.90 -1.99 -15.60
C PHE A 247 -4.20 -1.43 -16.21
N ASN A 248 -4.16 -0.86 -17.41
CA ASN A 248 -5.36 -0.48 -18.14
C ASN A 248 -6.19 -1.70 -18.53
N HIS A 249 -5.55 -2.80 -18.93
CA HIS A 249 -6.23 -4.07 -19.17
C HIS A 249 -6.90 -4.57 -17.88
N VAL A 250 -6.19 -4.60 -16.74
CA VAL A 250 -6.79 -5.01 -15.46
C VAL A 250 -7.98 -4.12 -15.07
N LYS A 251 -7.84 -2.79 -15.15
CA LYS A 251 -8.93 -1.83 -14.90
C LYS A 251 -10.12 -2.12 -15.81
N SER A 252 -9.88 -2.45 -17.09
CA SER A 252 -10.95 -2.76 -18.05
C SER A 252 -11.72 -4.04 -17.72
N LEU A 253 -11.09 -5.03 -17.07
CA LEU A 253 -11.74 -6.26 -16.63
C LEU A 253 -12.63 -6.04 -15.39
N LEU A 254 -12.27 -5.07 -14.54
CA LEU A 254 -12.90 -4.81 -13.26
C LEU A 254 -13.97 -3.71 -13.32
N ARG A 255 -13.92 -2.84 -14.32
CA ARG A 255 -14.86 -1.72 -14.44
C ARG A 255 -16.29 -2.22 -14.70
N GLN A 256 -17.24 -1.59 -14.04
CA GLN A 256 -18.68 -1.74 -14.27
C GLN A 256 -19.22 -0.57 -15.10
N GLU A 257 -18.49 0.54 -15.16
CA GLU A 257 -18.83 1.75 -15.90
C GLU A 257 -17.62 2.28 -16.67
N ILE A 258 -17.90 2.87 -17.83
CA ILE A 258 -16.87 3.57 -18.61
C ILE A 258 -16.72 4.97 -18.03
N GLU A 259 -15.47 5.35 -17.73
CA GLU A 259 -15.14 6.70 -17.29
C GLU A 259 -15.40 7.69 -18.44
N SER A 260 -16.17 8.74 -18.17
CA SER A 260 -16.41 9.79 -19.17
C SER A 260 -15.10 10.53 -19.48
N PRO A 261 -14.93 11.09 -20.70
CA PRO A 261 -13.72 11.85 -21.03
C PRO A 261 -13.47 13.02 -20.08
N GLU A 262 -14.54 13.72 -19.68
CA GLU A 262 -14.54 14.76 -18.65
C GLU A 262 -13.97 14.28 -17.31
N ASP A 263 -14.47 13.14 -16.83
CA ASP A 263 -14.04 12.58 -15.56
C ASP A 263 -12.60 12.08 -15.59
N LEU A 264 -12.19 11.46 -16.70
CA LEU A 264 -10.83 10.96 -16.91
C LEU A 264 -9.83 12.09 -16.71
N ILE A 265 -10.03 13.21 -17.42
CA ILE A 265 -9.16 14.38 -17.33
C ILE A 265 -9.21 15.00 -15.93
N LYS A 266 -10.41 15.21 -15.36
CA LYS A 266 -10.55 15.75 -14.00
C LYS A 266 -9.81 14.92 -12.97
N ASN A 267 -9.91 13.60 -13.04
CA ASN A 267 -9.25 12.70 -12.10
C ASN A 267 -7.74 12.69 -12.27
N GLN A 268 -7.23 12.72 -13.51
CA GLN A 268 -5.79 12.82 -13.74
C GLN A 268 -5.22 14.18 -13.27
N LEU A 269 -5.94 15.28 -13.47
CA LEU A 269 -5.54 16.59 -12.96
C LEU A 269 -5.52 16.62 -11.42
N LYS A 270 -6.52 16.02 -10.77
CA LYS A 270 -6.55 15.86 -9.30
C LYS A 270 -5.40 14.99 -8.80
N GLU A 271 -5.13 13.86 -9.45
CA GLU A 271 -4.03 12.97 -9.08
C GLU A 271 -2.67 13.64 -9.27
N LEU A 272 -2.48 14.35 -10.39
CA LEU A 272 -1.29 15.15 -10.64
C LEU A 272 -1.09 16.20 -9.52
N CYS A 273 -2.15 16.93 -9.16
CA CYS A 273 -2.13 17.89 -8.07
C CYS A 273 -1.74 17.24 -6.73
N SER A 274 -2.35 16.09 -6.42
CA SER A 274 -2.09 15.33 -5.20
C SER A 274 -0.63 14.89 -5.12
N GLN A 275 -0.08 14.31 -6.19
CA GLN A 275 1.32 13.89 -6.24
C GLN A 275 2.30 15.06 -6.10
N VAL A 276 1.99 16.22 -6.67
CA VAL A 276 2.81 17.43 -6.48
C VAL A 276 2.77 17.88 -5.02
N LYS A 277 1.61 17.89 -4.37
CA LYS A 277 1.49 18.24 -2.94
C LYS A 277 2.23 17.26 -2.03
N GLU A 278 2.11 15.95 -2.27
CA GLU A 278 2.90 14.92 -1.55
C GLU A 278 4.41 15.16 -1.72
N ARG A 279 4.84 15.57 -2.92
CA ARG A 279 6.23 15.91 -3.19
C ARG A 279 6.71 17.12 -2.39
N ILE A 280 5.89 18.17 -2.23
CA ILE A 280 6.21 19.34 -1.39
C ILE A 280 6.59 18.92 0.02
N GLU A 281 5.75 18.10 0.65
CA GLU A 281 5.99 17.66 2.03
C GLU A 281 7.31 16.88 2.17
N ILE A 282 7.64 16.00 1.23
CA ILE A 282 8.87 15.20 1.28
C ILE A 282 10.10 16.07 0.99
N VAL A 283 10.03 16.93 -0.02
CA VAL A 283 11.14 17.83 -0.38
C VAL A 283 11.44 18.78 0.77
N ASN A 284 10.41 19.38 1.38
CA ASN A 284 10.60 20.30 2.49
C ASN A 284 11.14 19.58 3.73
N ARG A 285 10.66 18.37 4.05
CA ARG A 285 11.25 17.55 5.11
C ARG A 285 12.73 17.23 4.87
N ALA A 286 13.10 16.90 3.63
CA ALA A 286 14.50 16.65 3.27
C ALA A 286 15.38 17.89 3.48
N VAL A 287 14.90 19.08 3.09
CA VAL A 287 15.62 20.36 3.30
C VAL A 287 15.78 20.68 4.79
N THR A 288 14.73 20.51 5.58
CA THR A 288 14.79 20.68 7.04
C THR A 288 15.77 19.70 7.67
N TYR A 289 15.71 18.42 7.31
CA TYR A 289 16.63 17.41 7.82
C TYR A 289 18.09 17.71 7.45
N LYS A 290 18.34 18.08 6.19
CA LYS A 290 19.68 18.49 5.74
C LYS A 290 20.25 19.64 6.57
N SER A 291 19.42 20.60 6.93
CA SER A 291 19.81 21.71 7.80
C SER A 291 20.18 21.21 9.21
N SER A 292 19.45 20.22 9.74
CA SER A 292 19.71 19.65 11.07
C SER A 292 21.03 18.88 11.17
N ILE A 293 21.52 18.32 10.04
CA ILE A 293 22.83 17.64 9.96
C ILE A 293 23.96 18.58 9.50
N ALA A 294 23.82 19.88 9.75
CA ALA A 294 24.77 20.92 9.37
C ALA A 294 25.13 20.91 7.86
N ASN A 295 24.13 20.61 7.01
CA ASN A 295 24.27 20.53 5.56
C ASN A 295 25.28 19.50 5.03
N LYS A 296 25.64 18.49 5.84
CA LYS A 296 26.45 17.35 5.40
C LYS A 296 25.70 16.54 4.34
N CYS A 297 26.44 15.74 3.56
CA CYS A 297 25.83 14.77 2.65
C CYS A 297 25.08 13.72 3.45
N MET A 298 23.82 13.50 3.08
CA MET A 298 23.02 12.39 3.61
C MET A 298 23.68 11.05 3.28
N GLU A 299 23.80 10.18 4.28
CA GLU A 299 24.23 8.79 4.11
C GLU A 299 23.10 7.93 3.54
N TYR A 300 23.36 6.65 3.26
CA TYR A 300 22.40 5.75 2.60
C TYR A 300 21.00 5.76 3.23
N ALA A 301 20.90 5.63 4.56
CA ALA A 301 19.62 5.54 5.26
C ALA A 301 18.80 6.84 5.14
N ASP A 302 19.47 7.98 5.29
CA ASP A 302 18.88 9.30 5.13
C ASP A 302 18.47 9.55 3.68
N PHE A 303 19.35 9.16 2.75
CA PHE A 303 19.09 9.28 1.33
C PHE A 303 17.86 8.48 0.92
N ASP A 304 17.76 7.20 1.33
CA ASP A 304 16.60 6.35 1.07
C ASP A 304 15.31 6.97 1.61
N THR A 305 15.39 7.65 2.76
CA THR A 305 14.25 8.31 3.41
C THR A 305 13.80 9.60 2.69
N HIS A 306 14.74 10.43 2.24
CA HIS A 306 14.48 11.83 1.86
C HIS A 306 14.46 12.14 0.34
N SER A 307 14.93 11.18 -0.43
CA SER A 307 14.93 11.17 -1.90
C SER A 307 13.54 10.99 -2.52
N THR A 308 13.40 11.33 -3.81
CA THR A 308 12.10 11.23 -4.52
C THR A 308 12.09 10.48 -5.86
N PRO A 309 12.99 9.53 -6.18
CA PRO A 309 13.02 8.91 -7.52
C PRO A 309 11.69 8.27 -7.92
N SER A 310 11.06 7.51 -7.01
CA SER A 310 9.79 6.84 -7.28
C SER A 310 8.62 7.81 -7.38
N ARG A 311 8.68 8.93 -6.65
CA ARG A 311 7.63 9.97 -6.73
C ARG A 311 7.77 10.74 -8.04
N ASP A 312 8.99 11.09 -8.42
CA ASP A 312 9.28 11.81 -9.66
C ASP A 312 8.99 10.93 -10.89
N GLY A 313 9.29 9.63 -10.81
CA GLY A 313 8.89 8.64 -11.81
C GLY A 313 7.37 8.55 -11.97
N ARG A 314 6.62 8.45 -10.85
CA ARG A 314 5.14 8.46 -10.90
C ARG A 314 4.59 9.77 -11.46
N LEU A 315 5.15 10.90 -11.06
CA LEU A 315 4.74 12.21 -11.55
C LEU A 315 4.90 12.29 -13.07
N LYS A 316 6.04 11.81 -13.59
CA LYS A 316 6.30 11.73 -15.03
C LYS A 316 5.32 10.81 -15.76
N GLU A 317 4.98 9.68 -15.16
CA GLU A 317 4.01 8.73 -15.73
C GLU A 317 2.61 9.32 -15.81
N ILE A 318 2.12 9.98 -14.75
CA ILE A 318 0.84 10.70 -14.77
C ILE A 318 0.81 11.77 -15.86
N ILE A 319 1.90 12.54 -15.99
CA ILE A 319 2.03 13.55 -17.05
C ILE A 319 1.99 12.91 -18.43
N THR A 320 2.66 11.78 -18.62
CA THR A 320 2.69 11.07 -19.90
C THR A 320 1.30 10.53 -20.26
N ASN A 321 0.56 10.02 -19.28
CA ASN A 321 -0.81 9.54 -19.48
C ASN A 321 -1.76 10.70 -19.79
N LEU A 322 -1.65 11.82 -19.06
CA LEU A 322 -2.43 13.03 -19.34
C LEU A 322 -2.12 13.61 -20.73
N ASP A 323 -0.85 13.59 -21.14
CA ASP A 323 -0.43 14.01 -22.49
C ASP A 323 -0.98 13.11 -23.59
N ALA A 324 -1.17 11.81 -23.32
CA ALA A 324 -1.77 10.86 -24.25
C ALA A 324 -3.29 11.04 -24.32
N ASP A 325 -3.97 11.03 -23.17
CA ASP A 325 -5.43 11.16 -23.08
C ASP A 325 -5.91 12.50 -23.65
N PHE A 326 -5.15 13.57 -23.44
CA PHE A 326 -5.47 14.88 -24.04
C PHE A 326 -5.37 14.88 -25.57
N LYS A 327 -4.50 14.07 -26.18
CA LYS A 327 -4.43 13.98 -27.64
C LYS A 327 -5.63 13.25 -28.23
N ASP A 328 -6.16 12.29 -27.49
CA ASP A 328 -7.23 11.41 -27.96
C ASP A 328 -8.63 11.95 -27.62
N ILE A 329 -8.73 12.91 -26.69
CA ILE A 329 -10.01 13.47 -26.27
C ILE A 329 -10.58 14.47 -27.27
N ASN A 330 -11.87 14.34 -27.57
CA ASN A 330 -12.61 15.39 -28.26
C ASN A 330 -12.97 16.48 -27.26
N LYS A 331 -12.45 17.70 -27.46
CA LYS A 331 -12.72 18.86 -26.59
C LYS A 331 -14.21 19.15 -26.37
N LYS A 332 -15.10 18.72 -27.29
CA LYS A 332 -16.56 18.87 -27.14
C LYS A 332 -17.15 18.00 -26.03
N ASP A 333 -16.43 16.97 -25.61
CA ASP A 333 -16.83 16.06 -24.53
C ASP A 333 -16.43 16.60 -23.14
N LEU A 334 -15.78 17.78 -23.11
CA LEU A 334 -15.34 18.45 -21.88
C LEU A 334 -16.28 19.60 -21.52
N THR A 335 -16.45 19.83 -20.21
CA THR A 335 -17.08 21.06 -19.72
C THR A 335 -16.16 22.26 -19.99
N LEU A 336 -16.74 23.46 -20.04
CA LEU A 336 -15.98 24.71 -20.18
C LEU A 336 -14.88 24.85 -19.11
N GLU A 337 -15.19 24.44 -17.87
CA GLU A 337 -14.24 24.49 -16.76
C GLU A 337 -13.03 23.58 -17.01
N THR A 338 -13.26 22.32 -17.36
CA THR A 338 -12.18 21.36 -17.63
C THR A 338 -11.39 21.74 -18.87
N SER A 339 -12.08 22.22 -19.90
CA SER A 339 -11.45 22.73 -21.12
C SER A 339 -10.49 23.89 -20.83
N ASP A 340 -10.90 24.85 -19.99
CA ASP A 340 -10.04 25.96 -19.57
C ASP A 340 -8.78 25.49 -18.83
N LEU A 341 -8.91 24.52 -17.92
CA LEU A 341 -7.76 23.96 -17.18
C LEU A 341 -6.78 23.26 -18.12
N VAL A 342 -7.31 22.49 -19.06
CA VAL A 342 -6.52 21.78 -20.06
C VAL A 342 -5.81 22.77 -20.99
N GLU A 343 -6.51 23.81 -21.45
CA GLU A 343 -5.90 24.86 -22.27
C GLU A 343 -4.83 25.62 -21.49
N ALA A 344 -5.05 25.91 -20.20
CA ALA A 344 -4.01 26.48 -19.34
C ALA A 344 -2.73 25.62 -19.32
N ILE A 345 -2.85 24.29 -19.37
CA ILE A 345 -1.71 23.36 -19.31
C ILE A 345 -1.04 23.15 -20.67
N TYR A 346 -1.81 23.08 -21.76
CA TYR A 346 -1.32 22.63 -23.07
C TYR A 346 -1.19 23.71 -24.14
N ASN A 347 -1.96 24.80 -24.04
CA ASN A 347 -1.88 25.88 -25.01
C ASN A 347 -0.48 26.54 -24.95
N SER A 348 0.06 26.98 -26.09
CA SER A 348 1.32 27.73 -26.13
C SER A 348 1.16 29.11 -25.48
N THR A 349 -0.01 29.73 -25.64
CA THR A 349 -0.35 31.06 -25.14
C THR A 349 -1.68 31.02 -24.36
N PRO A 350 -1.71 30.43 -23.16
CA PRO A 350 -2.91 30.42 -22.32
C PRO A 350 -3.27 31.84 -21.88
N THR A 351 -4.57 32.11 -21.73
CA THR A 351 -5.02 33.42 -21.23
C THR A 351 -4.73 33.58 -19.74
N GLN A 352 -4.67 34.83 -19.25
CA GLN A 352 -4.48 35.11 -17.83
C GLN A 352 -5.57 34.45 -16.96
N TYR A 353 -6.83 34.48 -17.43
CA TYR A 353 -7.96 33.82 -16.78
C TYR A 353 -7.75 32.30 -16.62
N GLN A 354 -7.27 31.63 -17.67
CA GLN A 354 -6.97 30.21 -17.65
C GLN A 354 -5.83 29.87 -16.66
N LEU A 355 -4.80 30.71 -16.61
CA LEU A 355 -3.70 30.57 -15.65
C LEU A 355 -4.18 30.73 -14.20
N GLU A 356 -5.04 31.72 -13.92
CA GLU A 356 -5.62 31.94 -12.60
C GLU A 356 -6.52 30.78 -12.16
N LYS A 357 -7.34 30.25 -13.07
CA LYS A 357 -8.10 29.02 -12.83
C LYS A 357 -7.20 27.84 -12.47
N LEU A 358 -6.10 27.65 -13.21
CA LEU A 358 -5.18 26.55 -12.96
C LEU A 358 -4.49 26.65 -11.59
N LEU A 359 -4.08 27.86 -11.19
CA LEU A 359 -3.50 28.13 -9.88
C LEU A 359 -4.52 27.94 -8.75
N THR A 360 -5.79 28.28 -9.00
CA THR A 360 -6.88 28.07 -8.03
C THR A 360 -7.23 26.58 -7.88
N PHE A 361 -7.26 25.84 -9.00
CA PHE A 361 -7.54 24.40 -9.01
C PHE A 361 -6.49 23.62 -8.22
N CYS A 362 -5.21 23.93 -8.43
CA CYS A 362 -4.12 23.31 -7.70
C CYS A 362 -3.13 24.36 -7.18
N PRO A 363 -3.37 24.92 -5.98
CA PRO A 363 -2.45 25.86 -5.38
C PRO A 363 -1.19 25.10 -4.92
N ILE A 364 -0.07 25.41 -5.57
CA ILE A 364 1.24 24.80 -5.26
C ILE A 364 2.19 25.92 -4.87
N SER A 365 2.53 25.97 -3.59
CA SER A 365 3.61 26.80 -3.05
C SER A 365 4.57 25.90 -2.28
N TYR A 366 5.79 25.78 -2.78
CA TYR A 366 6.82 24.94 -2.17
C TYR A 366 7.86 25.74 -1.37
N LYS A 367 7.92 27.06 -1.57
CA LYS A 367 8.70 28.00 -0.75
C LYS A 367 7.97 29.33 -0.59
N PRO A 368 8.21 30.10 0.49
CA PRO A 368 7.55 31.39 0.73
C PRO A 368 7.66 32.32 -0.49
N GLY A 369 6.53 32.94 -0.86
CA GLY A 369 6.45 33.88 -1.98
C GLY A 369 6.60 33.25 -3.37
N THR A 370 6.70 31.92 -3.49
CA THR A 370 6.82 31.24 -4.78
C THR A 370 5.66 30.28 -5.01
N THR A 371 5.00 30.45 -6.14
CA THR A 371 3.94 29.57 -6.64
C THR A 371 4.35 28.95 -7.97
N VAL A 372 3.94 27.72 -8.21
CA VAL A 372 4.16 27.02 -9.48
C VAL A 372 2.84 26.41 -9.94
N SER A 373 2.57 26.42 -11.25
CA SER A 373 1.35 25.82 -11.78
C SER A 373 1.60 24.38 -12.23
N LEU A 374 0.52 23.60 -12.41
CA LEU A 374 0.63 22.27 -13.01
C LEU A 374 1.25 22.29 -14.41
N ARG A 375 1.02 23.38 -15.17
CA ARG A 375 1.69 23.60 -16.46
C ARG A 375 3.21 23.62 -16.29
N GLU A 376 3.71 24.41 -15.35
CA GLU A 376 5.14 24.57 -15.13
C GLU A 376 5.77 23.27 -14.61
N ILE A 377 5.08 22.55 -13.71
CA ILE A 377 5.50 21.21 -13.27
C ILE A 377 5.58 20.24 -14.45
N ARG A 378 4.58 20.23 -15.33
CA ARG A 378 4.58 19.42 -16.54
C ARG A 378 5.81 19.72 -17.40
N ILE A 379 6.06 20.99 -17.70
CA ILE A 379 7.20 21.43 -18.52
C ILE A 379 8.53 21.01 -17.90
N ARG A 380 8.72 21.25 -16.59
CA ARG A 380 9.95 20.91 -15.88
C ARG A 380 10.19 19.40 -15.81
N SER A 381 9.14 18.63 -15.54
CA SER A 381 9.20 17.17 -15.51
C SER A 381 9.55 16.59 -16.88
N SER A 382 8.87 17.03 -17.95
CA SER A 382 9.13 16.57 -19.32
C SER A 382 10.53 16.93 -19.82
N LYS A 383 11.11 18.02 -19.32
CA LYS A 383 12.52 18.42 -19.59
C LYS A 383 13.55 17.78 -18.67
N GLY A 384 13.13 16.94 -17.70
CA GLY A 384 14.04 16.30 -16.75
C GLY A 384 14.73 17.28 -15.78
N LEU A 385 14.09 18.42 -15.50
CA LEU A 385 14.65 19.46 -14.63
C LEU A 385 14.43 19.20 -13.14
N LEU A 386 13.48 18.34 -12.78
CA LEU A 386 13.22 18.00 -11.38
C LEU A 386 14.31 17.06 -10.85
N SER A 387 14.95 17.44 -9.74
CA SER A 387 15.91 16.55 -9.07
C SER A 387 15.28 15.70 -7.97
N SER A 388 15.55 14.39 -8.05
CA SER A 388 15.21 13.41 -7.01
C SER A 388 16.22 13.35 -5.87
N HIS A 389 17.38 14.00 -6.02
CA HIS A 389 18.48 13.91 -5.07
C HIS A 389 18.19 14.75 -3.82
N PRO A 390 18.19 14.17 -2.61
CA PRO A 390 17.83 14.90 -1.40
C PRO A 390 18.90 15.92 -0.94
N ASN A 391 20.13 15.82 -1.47
CA ASN A 391 21.21 16.76 -1.19
C ASN A 391 21.21 17.96 -2.15
N ASP A 392 20.36 17.99 -3.17
CA ASP A 392 20.22 19.17 -4.04
C ASP A 392 19.50 20.32 -3.35
N SER A 393 19.75 21.56 -3.79
CA SER A 393 19.04 22.73 -3.27
C SER A 393 17.55 22.66 -3.59
N LEU A 394 16.73 23.39 -2.83
CA LEU A 394 15.29 23.43 -3.04
C LEU A 394 14.95 23.83 -4.50
N GLU A 395 15.67 24.81 -5.06
CA GLU A 395 15.53 25.27 -6.44
C GLU A 395 15.82 24.16 -7.46
N ASN A 396 16.91 23.41 -7.28
CA ASN A 396 17.27 22.30 -8.15
C ASN A 396 16.27 21.15 -8.05
N ARG A 397 15.75 20.89 -6.85
CA ARG A 397 14.69 19.89 -6.65
C ARG A 397 13.39 20.28 -7.33
N TRP A 398 13.12 21.56 -7.53
CA TRP A 398 11.94 22.05 -8.24
C TRP A 398 12.21 22.51 -9.68
N GLY A 399 13.41 22.28 -10.21
CA GLY A 399 13.78 22.61 -11.58
C GLY A 399 13.80 24.10 -11.91
N GLU A 400 13.95 24.98 -10.91
CA GLU A 400 14.19 26.41 -11.13
C GLU A 400 15.60 26.67 -11.68
N LYS A 401 16.54 25.81 -11.31
CA LYS A 401 17.94 25.86 -11.72
C LYS A 401 18.35 24.49 -12.26
N SER A 402 19.24 24.50 -13.24
CA SER A 402 19.86 23.31 -13.81
C SER A 402 21.32 23.16 -13.40
N ASN A 403 21.92 24.21 -12.83
CA ASN A 403 23.30 24.28 -12.39
C ASN A 403 23.43 24.14 -10.86
N GLY A 404 24.64 23.85 -10.38
CA GLY A 404 24.90 23.74 -8.93
C GLY A 404 24.27 22.52 -8.27
N LYS A 405 24.10 21.42 -9.01
CA LYS A 405 23.77 20.12 -8.41
C LYS A 405 24.86 19.71 -7.43
N THR A 406 24.46 19.00 -6.39
CA THR A 406 25.35 18.53 -5.35
C THR A 406 26.45 17.61 -5.88
N LYS A 407 27.57 17.55 -5.16
CA LYS A 407 28.64 16.56 -5.37
C LYS A 407 28.52 15.35 -4.43
N CYS A 408 27.50 15.32 -3.58
CA CYS A 408 27.24 14.17 -2.73
C CYS A 408 26.95 12.92 -3.57
N GLU A 409 27.26 11.76 -3.01
CA GLU A 409 26.98 10.48 -3.62
C GLU A 409 25.46 10.27 -3.81
N ALA A 410 25.09 9.70 -4.96
CA ALA A 410 23.77 9.18 -5.23
C ALA A 410 23.81 7.65 -5.08
N PHE A 411 22.85 7.10 -4.34
CA PHE A 411 22.84 5.67 -4.01
C PHE A 411 22.01 4.80 -4.98
N TYR A 412 21.36 5.40 -5.99
CA TYR A 412 20.65 4.71 -7.07
C TYR A 412 20.39 5.62 -8.28
#